data_AF-A0A8C7BPH4-F1
#
_entry.id   AF-A0A8C7BPH4-F1
#
_cell.length_a   1.000
_cell.length_b   1.000
_cell.length_c   1.000
_cell.angle_alpha   90.00
_cell.angle_beta   90.00
_cell.angle_gamma   90.00
#
_symmetry.space_group_name_H-M   'P 1'
#
loop_
_entity.id
_entity.type
_entity.pdbx_description
1 polymer ?
#
loop_
_entity_poly.entity_id
_entity_poly.type
_entity_poly.pdbx_seq_one_letter_code
_entity_poly.pdbx_strand_id
1 'polypeptide(L)'
;MAEAPGSGRRSRYKAVGSLSWKEAFRQGCLERMRNSRDRLLNRYRQAGGNMPRRAQNPLLVQEVMEEEWSALRARDSCPEALTQLEELLDLAVLEEIQQELADQERRLLSEYEKSLQFDEHCLSVMLAEWEANPLICPVCVRLATRGL
;
A
#
# COMPACT_ATOMS: atom_id res chain seq x y z
N MET A 1 42.07 -39.33 0.30
CA MET A 1 42.36 -37.91 0.58
C MET A 1 41.03 -37.23 0.84
N ALA A 2 40.62 -36.69 1.99
CA ALA A 2 41.16 -36.65 3.34
C ALA A 2 39.94 -36.51 4.28
N GLU A 3 39.70 -37.48 5.17
CA GLU A 3 38.77 -37.30 6.28
C GLU A 3 39.42 -36.32 7.26
N ALA A 4 38.75 -35.22 7.59
CA ALA A 4 39.21 -34.30 8.62
C ALA A 4 38.89 -34.91 10.01
N PRO A 5 39.90 -35.25 10.83
CA PRO A 5 39.65 -35.83 12.15
C PRO A 5 39.51 -34.69 13.16
N GLY A 6 38.28 -34.20 13.37
CA GLY A 6 38.07 -33.01 14.19
C GLY A 6 36.86 -32.98 15.13
N SER A 7 35.95 -33.97 15.09
CA SER A 7 34.66 -33.82 15.78
C SER A 7 34.39 -34.77 16.96
N GLY A 8 35.34 -35.63 17.36
CA GLY A 8 35.08 -36.64 18.40
C GLY A 8 35.25 -36.18 19.85
N ARG A 9 36.07 -35.15 20.11
CA ARG A 9 36.34 -34.67 21.48
C ARG A 9 35.40 -33.53 21.89
N ARG A 10 35.25 -32.47 21.09
CA ARG A 10 34.44 -31.29 21.43
C ARG A 10 32.98 -31.58 21.76
N SER A 11 32.38 -32.53 21.06
CA SER A 11 31.00 -32.97 21.24
C SER A 11 30.76 -33.73 22.55
N ARG A 12 31.81 -34.30 23.18
CA ARG A 12 31.70 -35.04 24.45
C ARG A 12 31.68 -34.15 25.69
N TYR A 13 32.28 -32.96 25.64
CA TYR A 13 32.36 -32.02 26.78
C TYR A 13 31.68 -30.68 26.55
N LYS A 14 31.31 -30.34 25.31
CA LYS A 14 30.35 -29.27 25.02
C LYS A 14 29.10 -29.95 24.48
N ALA A 15 28.08 -30.07 25.31
CA ALA A 15 26.79 -30.62 24.90
C ALA A 15 26.29 -29.81 23.70
N VAL A 16 26.33 -30.41 22.51
CA VAL A 16 25.76 -29.86 21.28
C VAL A 16 24.25 -30.03 21.42
N GLY A 17 23.59 -29.05 22.07
CA GLY A 17 22.14 -29.08 22.28
C GLY A 17 21.66 -28.51 23.61
N SER A 18 22.53 -28.28 24.59
CA SER A 18 22.14 -27.40 25.71
C SER A 18 22.22 -25.96 25.21
N LEU A 19 21.12 -25.20 25.38
CA LEU A 19 21.16 -23.76 25.19
C LEU A 19 22.36 -23.24 25.99
N SER A 20 23.19 -22.44 25.35
CA SER A 20 24.30 -21.81 26.05
C SER A 20 23.71 -21.11 27.28
N TRP A 21 24.37 -21.15 28.43
CA TRP A 21 23.85 -20.55 29.66
C TRP A 21 23.40 -19.09 29.47
N LYS A 22 23.99 -18.39 28.48
CA LYS A 22 23.60 -17.05 28.03
C LYS A 22 22.21 -17.02 27.38
N GLU A 23 21.88 -17.98 26.52
CA GLU A 23 20.56 -18.11 25.90
C GLU A 23 19.49 -18.50 26.92
N ALA A 24 19.80 -19.44 27.83
CA ALA A 24 18.89 -19.77 28.94
C ALA A 24 18.60 -18.55 29.83
N PHE A 25 19.63 -17.75 30.14
CA PHE A 25 19.48 -16.50 30.89
C PHE A 25 18.63 -15.46 30.13
N ARG A 26 18.87 -15.27 28.83
CA ARG A 26 18.08 -14.38 27.98
C ARG A 26 16.60 -14.78 27.95
N GLN A 27 16.32 -16.08 27.78
CA GLN A 27 14.95 -16.59 27.81
C GLN A 27 14.28 -16.31 29.17
N GLY A 28 14.97 -16.57 30.28
CA GLY A 28 14.44 -16.25 31.61
C GLY A 28 14.16 -14.75 31.84
N CYS A 29 14.94 -13.85 31.24
CA CYS A 29 14.63 -12.42 31.26
C CYS A 29 13.36 -12.07 30.46
N LEU A 30 13.20 -12.61 29.25
CA LEU A 30 12.03 -12.38 28.41
C LEU A 30 10.76 -12.95 29.06
N GLU A 31 10.83 -14.14 29.63
CA GLU A 31 9.74 -14.79 30.36
C GLU A 31 9.28 -13.93 31.54
N ARG A 32 10.24 -13.39 32.33
CA ARG A 32 9.94 -12.47 33.44
C ARG A 32 9.26 -11.19 32.96
N MET A 33 9.73 -10.62 31.86
CA MET A 33 9.12 -9.41 31.28
C MET A 33 7.68 -9.68 30.81
N ARG A 34 7.44 -10.78 30.08
CA ARG A 34 6.08 -11.19 29.68
C ARG A 34 5.18 -11.39 30.89
N ASN A 35 5.62 -12.16 31.88
CA ASN A 35 4.84 -12.43 33.09
C ASN A 35 4.56 -11.16 33.93
N SER A 36 5.46 -10.18 33.90
CA SER A 36 5.21 -8.87 34.54
C SER A 36 4.15 -8.08 33.78
N ARG A 37 4.27 -8.02 32.45
CA ARG A 37 3.29 -7.36 31.57
C ARG A 37 1.90 -7.97 31.71
N ASP A 38 1.80 -9.30 31.69
CA ASP A 38 0.51 -9.99 31.77
C ASP A 38 -0.14 -9.78 33.14
N ARG A 39 0.64 -9.76 34.23
CA ARG A 39 0.14 -9.40 35.57
C ARG A 39 -0.35 -7.95 35.63
N LEU A 40 0.32 -7.01 34.99
CA LEU A 40 -0.13 -5.61 34.91
C LEU A 40 -1.44 -5.50 34.13
N LEU A 41 -1.51 -6.09 32.93
CA LEU A 41 -2.71 -6.06 32.10
C LEU A 41 -3.89 -6.76 32.76
N ASN A 42 -3.68 -7.90 33.42
CA ASN A 42 -4.73 -8.59 34.17
C ASN A 42 -5.26 -7.74 35.32
N ARG A 43 -4.40 -6.97 36.03
CA ARG A 43 -4.86 -6.02 37.04
C ARG A 43 -5.76 -4.94 36.44
N TYR A 44 -5.41 -4.37 35.29
CA TYR A 44 -6.26 -3.38 34.62
C TYR A 44 -7.58 -3.98 34.14
N ARG A 45 -7.55 -5.18 33.54
CA ARG A 45 -8.77 -5.90 33.11
C ARG A 45 -9.69 -6.21 34.29
N GLN A 46 -9.12 -6.65 35.42
CA GLN A 46 -9.87 -7.00 36.62
C GLN A 46 -10.31 -5.77 37.43
N ALA A 47 -9.59 -4.65 37.35
CA ALA A 47 -9.99 -3.40 37.98
C ALA A 47 -11.35 -2.89 37.48
N GLY A 48 -11.74 -3.22 36.24
CA GLY A 48 -13.10 -3.01 35.73
C GLY A 48 -14.14 -4.06 36.16
N GLY A 49 -13.70 -5.19 36.72
CA GLY A 49 -14.54 -6.35 37.05
C GLY A 49 -15.10 -6.37 38.48
N ASN A 50 -14.64 -5.50 39.38
CA ASN A 50 -15.18 -5.36 40.74
C ASN A 50 -16.44 -4.46 40.81
N MET A 51 -16.99 -4.06 39.66
CA MET A 51 -18.23 -3.28 39.61
C MET A 51 -19.47 -4.18 39.73
N PRO A 52 -20.48 -3.77 40.51
CA PRO A 52 -21.65 -4.59 40.79
C PRO A 52 -22.46 -4.85 39.51
N ARG A 53 -22.65 -6.13 39.16
CA ARG A 53 -23.62 -6.83 38.26
C ARG A 53 -24.00 -6.22 36.89
N ARG A 54 -23.97 -4.90 36.68
CA ARG A 54 -24.30 -4.22 35.42
C ARG A 54 -23.14 -4.23 34.41
N ALA A 55 -21.89 -4.32 34.89
CA ALA A 55 -20.68 -4.32 34.06
C ALA A 55 -20.30 -5.71 33.49
N GLN A 56 -21.07 -6.76 33.82
CA GLN A 56 -20.83 -8.12 33.32
C GLN A 56 -21.55 -8.43 32.01
N ASN A 57 -22.26 -7.46 31.43
CA ASN A 57 -22.98 -7.68 30.19
C ASN A 57 -21.98 -7.60 29.02
N PRO A 58 -21.69 -8.72 28.31
CA PRO A 58 -20.79 -8.69 27.14
C PRO A 58 -21.32 -7.78 26.02
N LEU A 59 -22.59 -7.37 26.12
CA LEU A 59 -23.28 -6.45 25.24
C LEU A 59 -23.04 -4.97 25.58
N LEU A 60 -22.50 -4.61 26.75
CA LEU A 60 -22.33 -3.20 27.15
C LEU A 60 -21.45 -2.43 26.15
N VAL A 61 -20.38 -3.07 25.66
CA VAL A 61 -19.49 -2.46 24.66
C VAL A 61 -20.22 -2.28 23.33
N GLN A 62 -21.05 -3.25 22.95
CA GLN A 62 -21.84 -3.17 21.72
C GLN A 62 -22.93 -2.10 21.83
N GLU A 63 -23.64 -2.03 22.95
CA GLU A 63 -24.65 -1.00 23.25
C GLU A 63 -24.05 0.40 23.18
N VAL A 64 -22.90 0.63 23.84
CA VAL A 64 -22.20 1.92 23.78
C VAL A 64 -21.71 2.22 22.37
N MET A 65 -21.18 1.24 21.64
CA MET A 65 -20.79 1.45 20.24
C MET A 65 -21.97 1.81 19.35
N GLU A 66 -23.11 1.15 19.49
CA GLU A 66 -24.32 1.42 18.71
C GLU A 66 -24.92 2.78 19.05
N GLU A 67 -24.89 3.18 20.33
CA GLU A 67 -25.36 4.48 20.80
C GLU A 67 -24.46 5.62 20.28
N GLU A 68 -23.14 5.51 20.46
CA GLU A 68 -22.17 6.50 19.95
C GLU A 68 -22.18 6.57 18.42
N TRP A 69 -22.29 5.42 17.73
CA TRP A 69 -22.43 5.38 16.27
C TRP A 69 -23.71 6.06 15.79
N SER A 70 -24.81 5.86 16.50
CA SER A 70 -26.09 6.49 16.18
C SER A 70 -26.05 8.01 16.42
N ALA A 71 -25.37 8.46 17.49
CA ALA A 71 -25.17 9.87 17.78
C ALA A 71 -24.29 10.57 16.72
N LEU A 72 -23.22 9.90 16.26
CA LEU A 72 -22.38 10.39 15.16
C LEU A 72 -23.18 10.55 13.86
N ARG A 73 -23.94 9.52 13.47
CA ARG A 73 -24.76 9.60 12.26
C ARG A 73 -25.85 10.67 12.35
N ALA A 74 -26.45 10.87 13.53
CA ALA A 74 -27.42 11.95 13.73
C ALA A 74 -26.79 13.33 13.52
N ARG A 75 -25.50 13.50 13.87
CA ARG A 75 -24.75 14.73 13.64
C ARG A 75 -24.36 14.93 12.18
N ASP A 76 -24.01 13.85 11.49
CA ASP A 76 -23.69 13.88 10.05
C ASP A 76 -24.94 14.02 9.16
N SER A 77 -26.12 13.68 9.69
CA SER A 77 -27.41 13.84 8.99
C SER A 77 -27.97 15.25 9.09
N CYS A 78 -27.34 16.15 9.86
CA CYS A 78 -27.75 17.56 9.91
C CYS A 78 -27.28 18.27 8.63
N PRO A 79 -28.19 18.89 7.86
CA PRO A 79 -27.84 19.73 6.72
C PRO A 79 -26.83 20.82 7.09
N GLU A 80 -26.86 21.30 8.35
CA GLU A 80 -25.93 22.32 8.84
C GLU A 80 -24.45 21.88 8.85
N ALA A 81 -24.14 20.58 8.95
CA ALA A 81 -22.76 20.11 8.94
C ALA A 81 -22.14 20.16 7.53
N LEU A 82 -22.95 19.93 6.50
CA LEU A 82 -22.55 20.10 5.11
C LEU A 82 -22.40 21.59 4.76
N THR A 83 -23.31 22.45 5.22
CA THR A 83 -23.16 23.89 5.03
C THR A 83 -21.98 24.47 5.80
N GLN A 84 -21.67 23.97 7.02
CA GLN A 84 -20.46 24.36 7.75
C GLN A 84 -19.18 23.87 7.08
N LEU A 85 -19.20 22.71 6.42
CA LEU A 85 -18.07 22.22 5.64
C LEU A 85 -17.85 23.07 4.38
N GLU A 86 -18.93 23.50 3.72
CA GLU A 86 -18.89 24.50 2.63
C GLU A 86 -18.45 25.90 3.14
N GLU A 87 -18.78 26.30 4.37
CA GLU A 87 -18.31 27.56 4.96
C GLU A 87 -16.84 27.49 5.41
N LEU A 88 -16.36 26.32 5.85
CA LEU A 88 -14.96 26.08 6.24
C LEU A 88 -14.04 25.93 5.03
N LEU A 89 -14.57 25.48 3.90
CA LEU A 89 -13.86 25.31 2.65
C LEU A 89 -14.15 26.51 1.76
N ASP A 90 -13.25 27.50 1.77
CA ASP A 90 -13.40 28.73 1.00
C ASP A 90 -13.72 28.41 -0.48
N LEU A 91 -14.96 28.71 -0.90
CA LEU A 91 -15.43 28.46 -2.26
C LEU A 91 -14.49 29.08 -3.31
N ALA A 92 -13.83 30.19 -2.98
CA ALA A 92 -12.85 30.82 -3.86
C ALA A 92 -11.63 29.93 -4.10
N VAL A 93 -11.18 29.18 -3.09
CA VAL A 93 -10.06 28.24 -3.21
C VAL A 93 -10.45 27.05 -4.09
N LEU A 94 -11.70 26.57 -3.98
CA LEU A 94 -12.18 25.50 -4.87
C LEU A 94 -12.29 25.97 -6.33
N GLU A 95 -12.78 27.19 -6.56
CA GLU A 95 -12.84 27.78 -7.90
C GLU A 95 -11.44 27.97 -8.49
N GLU A 96 -10.47 28.41 -7.67
CA GLU A 96 -9.06 28.52 -8.08
C GLU A 96 -8.47 27.16 -8.47
N ILE A 97 -8.71 26.12 -7.65
CA ILE A 97 -8.25 24.75 -7.94
C ILE A 97 -8.89 24.24 -9.25
N GLN A 98 -10.19 24.45 -9.44
CA GLN A 98 -10.85 24.02 -10.69
C GLN A 98 -10.29 24.74 -11.91
N GLN A 99 -10.01 26.03 -11.79
CA GLN A 99 -9.41 26.80 -12.87
C GLN A 99 -7.99 26.32 -13.19
N GLU A 100 -7.17 26.05 -12.17
CA GLU A 100 -5.83 25.50 -12.35
C GLU A 100 -5.87 24.14 -13.07
N LEU A 101 -6.76 23.25 -12.64
CA LEU A 101 -6.92 21.93 -13.25
C LEU A 101 -7.33 22.03 -14.73
N ALA A 102 -8.29 22.92 -15.05
CA ALA A 102 -8.70 23.14 -16.43
C ALA A 102 -7.54 23.69 -17.30
N ASP A 103 -6.72 24.57 -16.75
CA ASP A 103 -5.56 25.12 -17.46
C ASP A 103 -4.45 24.08 -17.64
N GLN A 104 -4.23 23.20 -16.66
CA GLN A 104 -3.31 22.08 -16.78
C GLN A 104 -3.77 21.07 -17.84
N GLU A 105 -5.06 20.73 -17.87
CA GLU A 105 -5.63 19.84 -18.89
C GLU A 105 -5.43 20.40 -20.30
N ARG A 106 -5.75 21.69 -20.51
CA ARG A 106 -5.54 22.36 -21.80
C ARG A 106 -4.08 22.33 -22.24
N ARG A 107 -3.14 22.56 -21.32
CA ARG A 107 -1.70 22.48 -21.61
C ARG A 107 -1.30 21.08 -22.04
N LEU A 108 -1.72 20.06 -21.28
CA LEU A 108 -1.43 18.66 -21.57
C LEU A 108 -1.94 18.26 -22.97
N LEU A 109 -3.19 18.61 -23.29
CA LEU A 109 -3.76 18.36 -24.62
C LEU A 109 -2.95 19.06 -25.71
N SER A 110 -2.56 20.32 -25.51
CA SER A 110 -1.77 21.07 -26.50
C SER A 110 -0.37 20.48 -26.74
N GLU A 111 0.27 19.94 -25.69
CA GLU A 111 1.56 19.28 -25.81
C GLU A 111 1.43 17.93 -26.52
N TYR A 112 0.38 17.18 -26.18
CA TYR A 112 0.07 15.92 -26.85
C TYR A 112 -0.20 16.11 -28.34
N GLU A 113 -1.00 17.11 -28.71
CA GLU A 113 -1.27 17.44 -30.12
C GLU A 113 0.02 17.80 -30.88
N LYS A 114 0.93 18.57 -30.27
CA LYS A 114 2.23 18.88 -30.88
C LYS A 114 3.10 17.64 -31.06
N SER A 115 3.12 16.73 -30.08
CA SER A 115 3.83 15.46 -30.20
C SER A 115 3.25 14.62 -31.33
N LEU A 116 1.92 14.54 -31.42
CA LEU A 116 1.24 13.79 -32.46
C LEU A 116 1.54 14.35 -33.85
N GLN A 117 1.50 15.68 -34.01
CA GLN A 117 1.87 16.35 -35.26
C GLN A 117 3.33 16.08 -35.65
N PHE A 118 4.24 16.03 -34.68
CA PHE A 118 5.63 15.68 -34.93
C PHE A 118 5.76 14.23 -35.42
N ASP A 119 5.12 13.28 -34.74
CA ASP A 119 5.14 11.87 -35.11
C ASP A 119 4.54 11.64 -36.51
N GLU A 120 3.40 12.28 -36.79
CA GLU A 120 2.76 12.28 -38.11
C GLU A 120 3.70 12.84 -39.18
N HIS A 121 4.37 13.96 -38.90
CA HIS A 121 5.32 14.54 -39.83
C HIS A 121 6.50 13.60 -40.10
N CYS A 122 7.08 13.00 -39.07
CA CYS A 122 8.15 12.01 -39.23
C CYS A 122 7.72 10.83 -40.10
N LEU A 123 6.53 10.27 -39.83
CA LEU A 123 5.96 9.19 -40.64
C LEU A 123 5.74 9.64 -42.09
N SER A 124 5.22 10.85 -42.32
CA SER A 124 4.99 11.38 -43.67
C SER A 124 6.28 11.49 -44.47
N VAL A 125 7.38 11.95 -43.85
CA VAL A 125 8.71 12.04 -44.47
C VAL A 125 9.23 10.64 -44.79
N MET A 126 9.13 9.70 -43.85
CA MET A 126 9.53 8.32 -44.10
C MET A 126 8.76 7.69 -45.26
N LEU A 127 7.43 7.87 -45.30
CA LEU A 127 6.61 7.36 -46.41
C LEU A 127 7.01 7.98 -47.74
N ALA A 128 7.24 9.29 -47.80
CA ALA A 128 7.70 9.96 -49.02
C ALA A 128 9.05 9.44 -49.50
N GLU A 129 10.00 9.19 -48.59
CA GLU A 129 11.29 8.57 -48.93
C GLU A 129 11.15 7.15 -49.48
N TRP A 130 10.24 6.36 -48.90
CA TRP A 130 9.95 4.98 -49.35
C TRP A 130 9.21 4.95 -50.69
N GLU A 131 8.32 5.89 -50.96
CA GLU A 131 7.66 6.06 -52.25
C GLU A 131 8.66 6.48 -53.34
N ALA A 132 9.58 7.38 -53.02
CA ALA A 132 10.64 7.81 -53.93
C ALA A 132 11.66 6.70 -54.21
N ASN A 133 11.95 5.85 -53.22
CA ASN A 133 12.90 4.74 -53.31
C ASN A 133 12.23 3.40 -52.94
N PRO A 134 11.42 2.81 -53.83
CA PRO A 134 10.67 1.61 -53.51
C PRO A 134 11.60 0.41 -53.31
N LEU A 135 11.77 0.00 -52.05
CA LEU A 135 12.46 -1.24 -51.69
C LEU A 135 11.46 -2.40 -51.75
N ILE A 136 11.47 -3.13 -52.87
CA ILE A 136 10.61 -4.30 -53.02
C ILE A 136 11.25 -5.49 -52.30
N CYS A 137 10.50 -6.11 -51.38
CA CYS A 137 10.94 -7.33 -50.71
C CYS A 137 11.32 -8.42 -51.74
N PRO A 138 12.47 -9.11 -51.59
CA PRO A 138 12.90 -10.17 -52.52
C PRO A 138 11.87 -11.30 -52.69
N VAL A 139 11.00 -11.52 -51.70
CA VAL A 139 9.87 -12.44 -51.79
C VAL A 139 8.78 -11.90 -52.73
N CYS A 140 8.44 -10.62 -52.60
CA CYS A 140 7.44 -9.95 -53.43
C CYS A 140 7.91 -9.78 -54.89
N VAL A 141 9.21 -9.53 -55.13
CA VAL A 141 9.80 -9.53 -56.49
C VAL A 141 9.61 -10.88 -57.18
N ARG A 142 9.83 -11.99 -56.46
CA ARG A 142 9.66 -13.34 -57.00
C ARG A 142 8.20 -13.71 -57.29
N LEU A 143 7.25 -13.15 -56.55
CA LEU A 143 5.81 -13.37 -56.78
C LEU A 143 5.30 -12.51 -57.93
N ALA A 144 5.73 -11.25 -58.04
CA ALA A 144 5.41 -10.36 -59.16
C ALA A 144 5.93 -10.88 -60.51
N THR A 145 7.08 -11.56 -60.51
CA THR A 145 7.67 -12.17 -61.72
C THR A 145 7.12 -13.56 -62.07
N ARG A 146 6.37 -14.21 -61.16
CA ARG A 146 5.73 -15.52 -61.37
C ARG A 146 4.22 -15.44 -61.66
N GLY A 147 3.67 -14.22 -61.76
CA GLY A 147 2.25 -13.93 -61.97
C GLY A 147 1.90 -13.40 -63.37
N LEU A 148 2.61 -13.85 -64.41
CA LEU A 148 2.23 -13.82 -65.83
C LEU A 148 2.41 -15.23 -66.41
#